data_AF-A0AAX6N749-F1
#
_entry.id   AF-A0AAX6N749-F1
#
_cell.length_a   1.000
_cell.length_b   1.000
_cell.length_c   1.000
_cell.angle_alpha   90.00
_cell.angle_beta   90.00
_cell.angle_gamma   90.00
#
_symmetry.space_group_name_H-M   'P 1'
#
loop_
_entity.id
_entity.type
_entity.pdbx_description
1 polymer ?
#
loop_
_entity_poly.entity_id
_entity_poly.type
_entity_poly.pdbx_seq_one_letter_code
_entity_poly.pdbx_strand_id
1 'polypeptide(L)'
;MNGQQLLYGLLTSKGDILRAAYVLCDHRIYTEMSAQYQQTEHTDFQASLVEEMKLLEKQPEVDMHLHILLEMAKFFELPVSHATTNGELYELSDNIGNLLVSKYNELFSIARCHTLEDVMRHQIRLFFHLIDSQYMIATNRQQVVFQQQLMNWIEQLNPMYQERMIDALGDYHQESLVKLLQKKGTIELYKQLPPHAYPAISGLMATVMSIFIPVNYPPALLFSMNAPLFLMASFESHEIIAKRKEAGTFLPLLLVVVQLMWTYKLEHQDELLNYQSLLIKWSSVHTAYQDYVKKKEQSLFDRERLDSFIYKTEQYVKQLRATEKKTVKQIETLKTAIRHQLDEMELTSLNGGLVLQKMIEEHESLKQDVEELQRKLSIKGDFFSKVRLTFRSAERAVKSKVKEVERKKVLMQMTDFILANRLPVCVDIQNEIYDYQDELTTTIFQIDQQVELLEETKQSRQLADAKVRRYDQEIKRFERNYYGLKEGTVEEMAQ
;
A
#
# COMPACT_ATOMS: atom_id res chain seq x y z
N MET A 1 23.26 -23.90 -17.57
CA MET A 1 22.36 -25.03 -17.93
C MET A 1 21.38 -25.36 -16.82
N ASN A 2 21.67 -25.03 -15.55
CA ASN A 2 20.72 -25.21 -14.44
C ASN A 2 19.49 -24.30 -14.58
N GLY A 3 19.68 -23.04 -15.00
CA GLY A 3 18.57 -22.10 -15.16
C GLY A 3 17.57 -22.52 -16.22
N GLN A 4 18.05 -23.03 -17.34
CA GLN A 4 17.16 -23.47 -18.41
C GLN A 4 16.23 -24.59 -17.95
N GLN A 5 16.73 -25.56 -17.17
CA GLN A 5 15.91 -26.66 -16.67
C GLN A 5 14.88 -26.19 -15.64
N LEU A 6 15.30 -25.31 -14.71
CA LEU A 6 14.42 -24.71 -13.72
C LEU A 6 13.29 -23.92 -14.39
N LEU A 7 13.64 -23.05 -15.34
CA LEU A 7 12.68 -22.25 -16.08
C LEU A 7 11.73 -23.12 -16.90
N TYR A 8 12.24 -24.23 -17.45
CA TYR A 8 11.40 -25.21 -18.15
C TYR A 8 10.37 -25.80 -17.21
N GLY A 9 10.80 -26.36 -16.07
CA GLY A 9 9.90 -26.99 -15.12
C GLY A 9 8.89 -26.02 -14.52
N LEU A 10 9.26 -24.76 -14.33
CA LEU A 10 8.32 -23.71 -13.96
C LEU A 10 7.26 -23.51 -15.03
N LEU A 11 7.65 -23.24 -16.27
CA LEU A 11 6.72 -22.83 -17.34
C LEU A 11 5.86 -23.95 -17.90
N THR A 12 6.29 -25.21 -17.78
CA THR A 12 5.48 -26.38 -18.18
C THR A 12 4.53 -26.85 -17.07
N SER A 13 4.78 -26.46 -15.82
CA SER A 13 3.90 -26.85 -14.71
C SER A 13 2.53 -26.19 -14.82
N LYS A 14 1.46 -26.97 -14.64
CA LYS A 14 0.05 -26.55 -14.78
C LYS A 14 -0.87 -27.21 -13.75
N GLY A 15 -2.07 -26.67 -13.59
CA GLY A 15 -3.10 -27.22 -12.71
C GLY A 15 -2.65 -27.42 -11.26
N ASP A 16 -2.95 -28.58 -10.70
CA ASP A 16 -2.69 -28.90 -9.28
C ASP A 16 -1.20 -28.89 -8.92
N ILE A 17 -0.32 -29.24 -9.86
CA ILE A 17 1.13 -29.24 -9.65
C ILE A 17 1.64 -27.81 -9.42
N LEU A 18 1.22 -26.88 -10.29
CA LEU A 18 1.59 -25.47 -10.17
C LEU A 18 1.01 -24.86 -8.90
N ARG A 19 -0.25 -25.17 -8.57
CA ARG A 19 -0.89 -24.70 -7.33
C ARG A 19 -0.17 -25.22 -6.09
N ALA A 20 0.21 -26.48 -6.08
CA ALA A 20 0.96 -27.07 -4.97
C ALA A 20 2.33 -26.40 -4.80
N ALA A 21 3.07 -26.20 -5.91
CA ALA A 21 4.36 -25.50 -5.89
C ALA A 21 4.23 -24.04 -5.42
N TYR A 22 3.17 -23.34 -5.87
CA TYR A 22 2.86 -21.98 -5.45
C TYR A 22 2.57 -21.91 -3.95
N VAL A 23 1.67 -22.77 -3.45
CA VAL A 23 1.32 -22.81 -2.03
C VAL A 23 2.58 -23.05 -1.19
N LEU A 24 3.45 -23.97 -1.58
CA LEU A 24 4.69 -24.25 -0.85
C LEU A 24 5.69 -23.09 -0.79
N CYS A 25 5.60 -22.10 -1.67
CA CYS A 25 6.42 -20.88 -1.58
C CYS A 25 6.01 -20.01 -0.38
N ASP A 26 4.71 -19.93 -0.11
CA ASP A 26 4.13 -19.11 0.97
C ASP A 26 3.89 -19.92 2.26
N HIS A 27 3.72 -21.23 2.14
CA HIS A 27 3.39 -22.09 3.25
C HIS A 27 4.60 -22.24 4.16
N ARG A 28 4.45 -21.82 5.41
CA ARG A 28 5.40 -22.20 6.46
C ARG A 28 5.27 -23.70 6.68
N ILE A 29 6.07 -24.49 5.99
CA ILE A 29 6.23 -25.90 6.33
C ILE A 29 6.94 -25.86 7.69
N TYR A 30 6.21 -26.16 8.77
CA TYR A 30 6.66 -26.00 10.15
C TYR A 30 8.10 -26.48 10.32
N THR A 31 9.06 -25.55 10.45
CA THR A 31 10.48 -25.87 10.60
C THR A 31 10.82 -26.49 11.95
N GLU A 32 9.84 -26.53 12.86
CA GLU A 32 9.90 -27.16 14.18
C GLU A 32 9.27 -28.57 14.17
N MET A 33 9.42 -29.31 13.06
CA MET A 33 9.04 -30.73 13.08
C MET A 33 9.83 -31.45 14.17
N SER A 34 9.09 -32.13 15.06
CA SER A 34 9.67 -33.00 16.07
C SER A 34 10.58 -34.05 15.40
N ALA A 35 11.60 -34.54 16.09
CA ALA A 35 12.52 -35.54 15.54
C ALA A 35 11.87 -36.92 15.25
N GLN A 36 10.55 -37.03 15.43
CA GLN A 36 9.80 -38.25 15.20
C GLN A 36 8.66 -37.94 14.21
N TYR A 37 8.47 -38.86 13.26
CA TYR A 37 7.35 -38.79 12.33
C TYR A 37 6.03 -38.89 13.08
N GLN A 38 5.13 -37.93 12.83
CA GLN A 38 3.77 -37.95 13.34
C GLN A 38 2.79 -38.04 12.17
N GLN A 39 2.15 -39.21 12.03
CA GLN A 39 1.24 -39.49 10.92
C GLN A 39 0.09 -38.48 10.84
N THR A 40 -0.45 -38.03 11.98
CA THR A 40 -1.52 -37.03 12.04
C THR A 40 -1.08 -35.67 11.51
N GLU A 41 0.09 -35.18 11.90
CA GLU A 41 0.63 -33.90 11.40
C GLU A 41 0.81 -33.94 9.88
N HIS A 42 1.24 -35.09 9.36
CA HIS A 42 1.42 -35.28 7.92
C HIS A 42 0.10 -35.29 7.15
N THR A 43 -0.92 -35.98 7.67
CA THR A 43 -2.26 -35.98 7.06
C THR A 43 -2.94 -34.61 7.13
N ASP A 44 -2.74 -33.87 8.23
CA ASP A 44 -3.27 -32.52 8.39
C ASP A 44 -2.61 -31.55 7.41
N PHE A 45 -1.29 -31.67 7.21
CA PHE A 45 -0.56 -30.93 6.18
C PHE A 45 -1.13 -31.19 4.78
N GLN A 46 -1.36 -32.46 4.41
CA GLN A 46 -1.92 -32.80 3.11
C GLN A 46 -3.33 -32.22 2.91
N ALA A 47 -4.17 -32.28 3.94
CA ALA A 47 -5.51 -31.71 3.90
C ALA A 47 -5.47 -30.18 3.73
N SER A 48 -4.59 -29.49 4.49
CA SER A 48 -4.37 -28.04 4.41
C SER A 48 -3.90 -27.63 3.01
N LEU A 49 -2.89 -28.34 2.47
CA LEU A 49 -2.38 -28.09 1.12
C LEU A 49 -3.49 -28.21 0.06
N VAL A 50 -4.32 -29.25 0.14
CA VAL A 50 -5.45 -29.45 -0.79
C VAL A 50 -6.51 -28.35 -0.64
N GLU A 51 -6.78 -27.87 0.57
CA GLU A 51 -7.71 -26.76 0.81
C GLU A 51 -7.18 -25.46 0.19
N GLU A 52 -5.92 -25.12 0.42
CA GLU A 52 -5.29 -23.93 -0.15
C GLU A 52 -5.22 -24.00 -1.68
N MET A 53 -4.89 -25.16 -2.25
CA MET A 53 -4.89 -25.36 -3.71
C MET A 53 -6.27 -25.09 -4.32
N LYS A 54 -7.38 -25.44 -3.64
CA LYS A 54 -8.73 -25.18 -4.14
C LYS A 54 -9.06 -23.68 -4.18
N LEU A 55 -8.51 -22.88 -3.26
CA LEU A 55 -8.69 -21.42 -3.27
C LEU A 55 -8.07 -20.77 -4.51
N LEU A 56 -7.07 -21.42 -5.10
CA LEU A 56 -6.31 -20.95 -6.27
C LEU A 56 -6.88 -21.45 -7.61
N GLU A 57 -7.98 -22.21 -7.62
CA GLU A 57 -8.49 -22.87 -8.84
C GLU A 57 -8.80 -21.87 -9.96
N LYS A 58 -9.24 -20.67 -9.61
CA LYS A 58 -9.59 -19.57 -10.53
C LYS A 58 -8.42 -18.62 -10.84
N GLN A 59 -7.29 -18.77 -10.16
CA GLN A 59 -6.15 -17.88 -10.37
C GLN A 59 -5.46 -18.20 -11.69
N PRO A 60 -5.09 -17.20 -12.51
CA PRO A 60 -4.35 -17.44 -13.75
C PRO A 60 -3.00 -18.12 -13.46
N GLU A 61 -2.67 -19.17 -14.23
CA GLU A 61 -1.42 -19.91 -14.06
C GLU A 61 -0.18 -19.02 -14.23
N VAL A 62 -0.21 -18.09 -15.19
CA VAL A 62 0.89 -17.16 -15.45
C VAL A 62 1.23 -16.28 -14.24
N ASP A 63 0.24 -15.99 -13.38
CA ASP A 63 0.44 -15.21 -12.17
C ASP A 63 1.17 -16.04 -11.12
N MET A 64 0.84 -17.33 -11.02
CA MET A 64 1.53 -18.28 -10.15
C MET A 64 2.97 -18.54 -10.63
N HIS A 65 3.18 -18.71 -11.94
CA HIS A 65 4.53 -18.84 -12.52
C HIS A 65 5.40 -17.65 -12.17
N LEU A 66 4.89 -16.43 -12.37
CA LEU A 66 5.61 -15.20 -12.05
C LEU A 66 5.94 -15.12 -10.56
N HIS A 67 4.98 -15.40 -9.70
CA HIS A 67 5.19 -15.29 -8.26
C HIS A 67 6.26 -16.28 -7.76
N ILE A 68 6.20 -17.54 -8.19
CA ILE A 68 7.20 -18.56 -7.84
C ILE A 68 8.61 -18.12 -8.26
N LEU A 69 8.76 -17.59 -9.49
CA LEU A 69 10.05 -17.09 -9.98
C LEU A 69 10.56 -15.91 -9.13
N LEU A 70 9.68 -14.98 -8.79
CA LEU A 70 10.02 -13.79 -7.99
C LEU A 70 10.36 -14.15 -6.54
N GLU A 71 9.69 -15.14 -5.93
CA GLU A 71 10.04 -15.63 -4.59
C GLU A 71 11.41 -16.33 -4.59
N MET A 72 11.75 -17.08 -5.64
CA MET A 72 13.11 -17.62 -5.80
C MET A 72 14.15 -16.50 -5.92
N ALA A 73 13.89 -15.47 -6.72
CA ALA A 73 14.78 -14.32 -6.88
C ALA A 73 14.97 -13.56 -5.56
N LYS A 74 13.86 -13.33 -4.83
CA LYS A 74 13.81 -12.66 -3.53
C LYS A 74 14.62 -13.38 -2.47
N PHE A 75 14.55 -14.72 -2.43
CA PHE A 75 15.33 -15.51 -1.48
C PHE A 75 16.84 -15.29 -1.62
N PHE A 76 17.32 -15.10 -2.85
CA PHE A 76 18.73 -14.84 -3.16
C PHE A 76 19.05 -13.36 -3.37
N GLU A 77 18.11 -12.46 -3.10
CA GLU A 77 18.25 -11.02 -3.29
C GLU A 77 18.72 -10.62 -4.70
N LEU A 78 18.29 -11.36 -5.71
CA LEU A 78 18.70 -11.13 -7.09
C LEU A 78 17.94 -9.95 -7.72
N PRO A 79 18.61 -9.03 -8.42
CA PRO A 79 17.93 -7.97 -9.14
C PRO A 79 17.05 -8.55 -10.25
N VAL A 80 15.81 -8.08 -10.34
CA VAL A 80 14.87 -8.46 -11.39
C VAL A 80 14.80 -7.32 -12.39
N SER A 81 15.14 -7.58 -13.64
CA SER A 81 15.08 -6.53 -14.66
C SER A 81 13.64 -6.11 -14.96
N HIS A 82 13.47 -4.81 -15.16
CA HIS A 82 12.23 -4.20 -15.62
C HIS A 82 12.02 -4.37 -17.14
N ALA A 83 13.09 -4.62 -17.90
CA ALA A 83 13.04 -4.87 -19.34
C ALA A 83 12.94 -6.37 -19.62
N THR A 84 11.75 -6.88 -19.95
CA THR A 84 11.57 -8.32 -20.15
C THR A 84 11.96 -8.80 -21.53
N THR A 85 13.26 -8.93 -21.77
CA THR A 85 13.76 -9.76 -22.85
C THR A 85 13.79 -11.24 -22.42
N ASN A 86 13.69 -12.16 -23.40
CA ASN A 86 13.92 -13.57 -23.12
C ASN A 86 15.30 -13.80 -22.49
N GLY A 87 16.34 -13.07 -22.93
CA GLY A 87 17.71 -13.20 -22.44
C GLY A 87 17.81 -12.92 -20.94
N GLU A 88 17.21 -11.84 -20.47
CA GLU A 88 17.24 -11.46 -19.05
C GLU A 88 16.48 -12.45 -18.15
N LEU A 89 15.39 -13.04 -18.66
CA LEU A 89 14.68 -14.12 -17.97
C LEU A 89 15.56 -15.38 -17.84
N TYR A 90 16.31 -15.73 -18.89
CA TYR A 90 17.26 -16.83 -18.84
C TYR A 90 18.40 -16.56 -17.87
N GLU A 91 18.98 -15.35 -17.87
CA GLU A 91 20.05 -14.95 -16.96
C GLU A 91 19.60 -15.01 -15.51
N LEU A 92 18.43 -14.45 -15.19
CA LEU A 92 17.84 -14.53 -13.85
C LEU A 92 17.67 -16.00 -13.42
N SER A 93 17.12 -16.84 -14.29
CA SER A 93 16.92 -18.24 -13.97
C SER A 93 18.24 -19.02 -13.80
N ASP A 94 19.27 -18.76 -14.61
CA ASP A 94 20.58 -19.42 -14.45
C ASP A 94 21.28 -18.97 -13.17
N ASN A 95 21.17 -17.69 -12.80
CA ASN A 95 21.64 -17.19 -11.51
C ASN A 95 20.92 -17.91 -10.34
N ILE A 96 19.60 -18.00 -10.37
CA ILE A 96 18.81 -18.74 -9.36
C ILE A 96 19.27 -20.20 -9.29
N GLY A 97 19.33 -20.89 -10.43
CA GLY A 97 19.71 -22.30 -10.51
C GLY A 97 21.12 -22.57 -9.97
N ASN A 98 22.08 -21.71 -10.29
CA ASN A 98 23.47 -21.85 -9.83
C ASN A 98 23.58 -21.56 -8.33
N LEU A 99 22.87 -20.55 -7.82
CA LEU A 99 22.85 -20.23 -6.39
C LEU A 99 22.14 -21.32 -5.56
N LEU A 100 21.11 -21.96 -6.10
CA LEU A 100 20.48 -23.14 -5.48
C LEU A 100 21.47 -24.28 -5.31
N VAL A 101 22.21 -24.65 -6.36
CA VAL A 101 23.23 -25.71 -6.29
C VAL A 101 24.36 -25.32 -5.32
N SER A 102 24.82 -24.07 -5.38
CA SER A 102 25.86 -23.56 -4.48
C SER A 102 25.41 -23.62 -3.02
N LYS A 103 24.21 -23.12 -2.71
CA LYS A 103 23.66 -23.14 -1.36
C LYS A 103 23.41 -24.57 -0.87
N TYR A 104 22.97 -25.46 -1.77
CA TYR A 104 22.81 -26.87 -1.46
C TYR A 104 24.14 -27.50 -1.04
N ASN A 105 25.21 -27.32 -1.82
CA ASN A 105 26.54 -27.84 -1.48
C ASN A 105 27.13 -27.23 -0.22
N GLU A 106 26.84 -25.95 0.04
CA GLU A 106 27.25 -25.28 1.28
C GLU A 106 26.63 -25.97 2.50
N LEU A 107 25.35 -26.34 2.42
CA LEU A 107 24.61 -26.99 3.48
C LEU A 107 24.89 -28.50 3.59
N PHE A 108 24.98 -29.19 2.45
CA PHE A 108 25.25 -30.62 2.31
C PHE A 108 26.66 -30.84 1.76
N SER A 109 27.66 -30.56 2.59
CA SER A 109 29.08 -30.53 2.18
C SER A 109 29.64 -31.82 1.56
N ILE A 110 28.98 -32.97 1.79
CA ILE A 110 29.38 -34.28 1.29
C ILE A 110 28.77 -34.58 -0.09
N ALA A 111 27.63 -33.98 -0.43
CA ALA A 111 26.84 -34.30 -1.63
C ALA A 111 27.55 -33.96 -2.95
N ARG A 112 28.34 -32.86 -2.99
CA ARG A 112 29.11 -32.37 -4.16
C ARG A 112 28.29 -32.37 -5.47
N CYS A 113 27.11 -31.77 -5.45
CA CYS A 113 26.23 -31.64 -6.60
C CYS A 113 26.77 -30.61 -7.61
N HIS A 114 26.64 -30.85 -8.92
CA HIS A 114 27.02 -29.88 -9.95
C HIS A 114 25.82 -29.31 -10.70
N THR A 115 24.69 -30.02 -10.66
CA THR A 115 23.45 -29.65 -11.34
C THR A 115 22.25 -29.73 -10.41
N LEU A 116 21.15 -29.06 -10.77
CA LEU A 116 19.86 -29.22 -10.06
C LEU A 116 19.35 -30.67 -10.10
N GLU A 117 19.69 -31.41 -11.15
CA GLU A 117 19.37 -32.83 -11.25
C GLU A 117 20.14 -33.67 -10.21
N ASP A 118 21.42 -33.37 -9.96
CA ASP A 118 22.19 -34.01 -8.90
C ASP A 118 21.57 -33.74 -7.52
N VAL A 119 21.12 -32.50 -7.30
CA VAL A 119 20.44 -32.10 -6.05
C VAL A 119 19.14 -32.89 -5.86
N MET A 120 18.30 -32.98 -6.89
CA MET A 120 17.06 -33.78 -6.86
C MET A 120 17.35 -35.26 -6.56
N ARG A 121 18.34 -35.86 -7.22
CA ARG A 121 18.73 -37.26 -6.95
C ARG A 121 19.26 -37.45 -5.55
N HIS A 122 20.02 -36.49 -5.03
CA HIS A 122 20.50 -36.53 -3.65
C HIS A 122 19.34 -36.45 -2.65
N GLN A 123 18.34 -35.60 -2.89
CA GLN A 123 17.12 -35.54 -2.07
C GLN A 123 16.35 -36.86 -2.07
N ILE A 124 16.19 -37.49 -3.23
CA ILE A 124 15.58 -38.83 -3.33
C ILE A 124 16.41 -39.86 -2.55
N ARG A 125 17.74 -39.81 -2.62
CA ARG A 125 18.63 -40.69 -1.86
C ARG A 125 18.43 -40.54 -0.34
N LEU A 126 18.39 -39.31 0.15
CA LEU A 126 18.14 -39.01 1.57
C LEU A 126 16.77 -39.54 2.00
N PHE A 127 15.76 -39.40 1.14
CA PHE A 127 14.43 -39.94 1.40
C PHE A 127 14.44 -41.47 1.53
N PHE A 128 15.16 -42.21 0.68
CA PHE A 128 15.30 -43.67 0.84
C PHE A 128 16.05 -44.06 2.13
N HIS A 129 17.02 -43.27 2.58
CA HIS A 129 17.66 -43.51 3.89
C HIS A 129 16.66 -43.37 5.05
N LEU A 130 15.74 -42.40 4.98
CA LEU A 130 14.65 -42.26 5.93
C LEU A 130 13.70 -43.47 5.87
N ILE A 131 13.35 -43.95 4.66
CA ILE A 131 12.54 -45.17 4.51
C ILE A 131 13.21 -46.37 5.17
N ASP A 132 14.52 -46.54 4.95
CA ASP A 132 15.29 -47.66 5.51
C ASP A 132 15.33 -47.62 7.04
N SER A 133 15.49 -46.44 7.64
CA SER A 133 15.45 -46.30 9.10
C SER A 133 14.07 -46.65 9.66
N GLN A 134 13.00 -46.24 8.98
CA GLN A 134 11.61 -46.48 9.39
C GLN A 134 11.21 -47.95 9.22
N TYR A 135 11.69 -48.62 8.18
CA TYR A 135 11.50 -50.06 7.98
C TYR A 135 12.03 -50.88 9.15
N MET A 136 13.20 -50.52 9.69
CA MET A 136 13.82 -51.25 10.81
C MET A 136 13.02 -51.15 12.12
N ILE A 137 12.22 -50.10 12.31
CA ILE A 137 11.39 -49.90 13.50
C ILE A 137 9.90 -50.20 13.28
N ALA A 138 9.49 -50.44 12.04
CA ALA A 138 8.12 -50.79 11.70
C ALA A 138 7.71 -52.15 12.29
N THR A 139 6.41 -52.32 12.56
CA THR A 139 5.88 -53.60 13.05
C THR A 139 6.04 -54.70 11.99
N ASN A 140 6.15 -55.97 12.42
CA ASN A 140 6.23 -57.10 11.49
C ASN A 140 5.10 -57.09 10.45
N ARG A 141 3.88 -56.69 10.85
CA ARG A 141 2.75 -56.57 9.93
C ARG A 141 2.98 -55.51 8.86
N GLN A 142 3.47 -54.33 9.24
CA GLN A 142 3.81 -53.26 8.30
C GLN A 142 4.95 -53.67 7.36
N GLN A 143 6.00 -54.32 7.90
CA GLN A 143 7.11 -54.82 7.08
C GLN A 143 6.64 -55.84 6.04
N VAL A 144 5.76 -56.78 6.40
CA VAL A 144 5.22 -57.77 5.44
C VAL A 144 4.39 -57.11 4.34
N VAL A 145 3.51 -56.16 4.69
CA VAL A 145 2.72 -55.43 3.69
C VAL A 145 3.63 -54.63 2.75
N PHE A 146 4.63 -53.96 3.31
CA PHE A 146 5.63 -53.21 2.55
C PHE A 146 6.40 -54.10 1.56
N GLN A 147 6.86 -55.27 2.01
CA GLN A 147 7.53 -56.26 1.16
C GLN A 147 6.63 -56.75 0.03
N GLN A 148 5.36 -57.04 0.31
CA GLN A 148 4.40 -57.45 -0.73
C GLN A 148 4.20 -56.36 -1.78
N GLN A 149 4.11 -55.10 -1.36
CA GLN A 149 3.97 -53.98 -2.28
C GLN A 149 5.23 -53.77 -3.14
N LEU A 150 6.43 -53.95 -2.57
CA LEU A 150 7.68 -53.93 -3.32
C LEU A 150 7.77 -55.06 -4.36
N MET A 151 7.38 -56.29 -3.99
CA MET A 151 7.34 -57.41 -4.94
C MET A 151 6.35 -57.12 -6.08
N ASN A 152 5.15 -56.64 -5.76
CA ASN A 152 4.16 -56.25 -6.76
C ASN A 152 4.69 -55.15 -7.69
N TRP A 153 5.42 -54.17 -7.15
CA TRP A 153 6.06 -53.14 -7.95
C TRP A 153 7.13 -53.72 -8.88
N ILE A 154 8.00 -54.63 -8.40
CA ILE A 154 9.01 -55.30 -9.23
C ILE A 154 8.35 -56.05 -10.39
N GLU A 155 7.23 -56.73 -10.14
CA GLU A 155 6.45 -57.43 -11.17
C GLU A 155 5.84 -56.50 -12.24
N GLN A 156 5.59 -55.24 -11.90
CA GLN A 156 5.01 -54.25 -12.80
C GLN A 156 6.07 -53.45 -13.58
N LEU A 157 7.35 -53.68 -13.30
CA LEU A 157 8.44 -53.01 -14.02
C LEU A 157 8.54 -53.47 -15.47
N ASN A 158 9.07 -52.60 -16.32
CA ASN A 158 9.52 -53.00 -17.64
C ASN A 158 10.54 -54.17 -17.51
N PRO A 159 10.49 -55.20 -18.37
CA PRO A 159 11.34 -56.39 -18.27
C PRO A 159 12.82 -56.09 -18.02
N MET A 160 13.37 -55.06 -18.68
CA MET A 160 14.78 -54.67 -18.50
C MET A 160 15.11 -54.21 -17.07
N TYR A 161 14.18 -53.50 -16.40
CA TYR A 161 14.37 -53.08 -15.02
C TYR A 161 14.06 -54.21 -14.05
N GLN A 162 13.06 -55.03 -14.37
CA GLN A 162 12.70 -56.21 -13.58
C GLN A 162 13.86 -57.19 -13.45
N GLU A 163 14.55 -57.51 -14.56
CA GLU A 163 15.73 -58.40 -14.55
C GLU A 163 16.82 -57.87 -13.62
N ARG A 164 17.12 -56.56 -13.65
CA ARG A 164 18.10 -55.94 -12.74
C ARG A 164 17.71 -56.07 -11.27
N MET A 165 16.42 -55.99 -10.95
CA MET A 165 15.94 -56.18 -9.58
C MET A 165 16.07 -57.63 -9.14
N ILE A 166 15.77 -58.58 -10.04
CA ILE A 166 15.92 -60.01 -9.79
C ILE A 166 17.40 -60.35 -9.55
N ASP A 167 18.31 -59.84 -10.39
CA ASP A 167 19.75 -60.03 -10.24
C ASP A 167 20.26 -59.48 -8.90
N ALA A 168 19.76 -58.32 -8.46
CA ALA A 168 20.13 -57.72 -7.17
C ALA A 168 19.61 -58.54 -5.97
N LEU A 169 18.48 -59.25 -6.14
CA LEU A 169 17.90 -60.14 -5.15
C LEU A 169 18.57 -61.53 -5.14
N GLY A 170 19.19 -61.93 -6.23
CA GLY A 170 19.77 -63.27 -6.45
C GLY A 170 18.70 -64.31 -6.76
N ASP A 171 17.79 -64.55 -5.82
CA ASP A 171 16.60 -65.40 -5.99
C ASP A 171 15.34 -64.56 -5.81
N TYR A 172 14.41 -64.58 -6.77
CA TYR A 172 13.16 -63.80 -6.71
C TYR A 172 12.14 -64.43 -5.75
N HIS A 173 12.42 -64.31 -4.45
CA HIS A 173 11.57 -64.79 -3.36
C HIS A 173 11.46 -63.73 -2.27
N GLN A 174 10.36 -63.75 -1.53
CA GLN A 174 10.10 -62.81 -0.45
C GLN A 174 11.22 -62.84 0.61
N GLU A 175 11.78 -64.01 0.93
CA GLU A 175 12.90 -64.14 1.87
C GLU A 175 14.17 -63.40 1.41
N SER A 176 14.45 -63.39 0.11
CA SER A 176 15.59 -62.66 -0.46
C SER A 176 15.38 -61.16 -0.35
N LEU A 177 14.15 -60.69 -0.59
CA LEU A 177 13.78 -59.29 -0.38
C LEU A 177 13.95 -58.90 1.10
N VAL A 178 13.50 -59.72 2.05
CA VAL A 178 13.70 -59.45 3.49
C VAL A 178 15.18 -59.31 3.82
N LYS A 179 16.03 -60.24 3.35
CA LYS A 179 17.48 -60.18 3.56
C LYS A 179 18.11 -58.93 2.95
N LEU A 180 17.67 -58.52 1.76
CA LEU A 180 18.14 -57.30 1.10
C LEU A 180 17.74 -56.07 1.90
N LEU A 181 16.48 -55.95 2.29
CA LEU A 181 15.97 -54.79 3.06
C LEU A 181 16.67 -54.67 4.42
N GLN A 182 16.92 -55.77 5.12
CA GLN A 182 17.62 -55.76 6.41
C GLN A 182 19.11 -55.42 6.32
N LYS A 183 19.79 -55.83 5.24
CA LYS A 183 21.25 -55.67 5.10
C LYS A 183 21.67 -54.44 4.32
N LYS A 184 20.90 -54.08 3.30
CA LYS A 184 21.25 -53.04 2.31
C LYS A 184 20.20 -51.95 2.18
N GLY A 185 18.97 -52.19 2.65
CA GLY A 185 17.86 -51.24 2.54
C GLY A 185 17.21 -51.19 1.16
N THR A 186 16.08 -50.50 1.09
CA THR A 186 15.33 -50.15 -0.13
C THR A 186 16.14 -49.28 -1.09
N ILE A 187 17.11 -48.52 -0.57
CA ILE A 187 18.02 -47.73 -1.40
C ILE A 187 18.79 -48.58 -2.42
N GLU A 188 19.03 -49.87 -2.13
CA GLU A 188 19.69 -50.76 -3.07
C GLU A 188 18.85 -51.01 -4.33
N LEU A 189 17.52 -51.07 -4.20
CA LEU A 189 16.60 -51.17 -5.33
C LEU A 189 16.64 -49.89 -6.18
N TYR A 190 16.62 -48.72 -5.53
CA TYR A 190 16.76 -47.44 -6.22
C TYR A 190 18.05 -47.36 -7.05
N LYS A 191 19.18 -47.86 -6.53
CA LYS A 191 20.47 -47.87 -7.25
C LYS A 191 20.48 -48.74 -8.52
N GLN A 192 19.58 -49.71 -8.66
CA GLN A 192 19.50 -50.54 -9.86
C GLN A 192 18.83 -49.82 -11.04
N LEU A 193 18.04 -48.78 -10.75
CA LEU A 193 17.36 -48.00 -11.77
C LEU A 193 18.34 -47.01 -12.42
N PRO A 194 18.35 -46.92 -13.77
CA PRO A 194 19.08 -45.86 -14.42
C PRO A 194 18.56 -44.49 -13.99
N PRO A 195 19.41 -43.45 -14.00
CA PRO A 195 19.01 -42.15 -13.50
C PRO A 195 17.90 -41.43 -14.30
N HIS A 196 17.62 -41.89 -15.52
CA HIS A 196 16.57 -41.38 -16.40
C HIS A 196 15.27 -42.19 -16.33
N ALA A 197 15.20 -43.25 -15.51
CA ALA A 197 14.04 -44.11 -15.39
C ALA A 197 12.94 -43.51 -14.48
N TYR A 198 12.56 -42.25 -14.72
CA TYR A 198 11.66 -41.48 -13.85
C TYR A 198 10.33 -42.18 -13.55
N PRO A 199 9.63 -42.85 -14.50
CA PRO A 199 8.41 -43.59 -14.18
C PRO A 199 8.63 -44.74 -13.19
N ALA A 200 9.73 -45.48 -13.33
CA ALA A 200 10.07 -46.58 -12.41
C ALA A 200 10.46 -46.05 -11.04
N ILE A 201 11.25 -44.96 -10.98
CA ILE A 201 11.62 -44.28 -9.73
C ILE A 201 10.36 -43.73 -9.04
N SER A 202 9.44 -43.12 -9.79
CA SER A 202 8.18 -42.59 -9.26
C SER A 202 7.30 -43.71 -8.70
N GLY A 203 7.23 -44.84 -9.40
CA GLY A 203 6.55 -46.04 -8.92
C GLY A 203 7.15 -46.52 -7.60
N LEU A 204 8.49 -46.63 -7.54
CA LEU A 204 9.19 -47.04 -6.31
C LEU A 204 8.92 -46.08 -5.16
N MET A 205 9.00 -44.77 -5.41
CA MET A 205 8.73 -43.74 -4.40
C MET A 205 7.29 -43.84 -3.88
N ALA A 206 6.30 -44.00 -4.76
CA ALA A 206 4.91 -44.21 -4.36
C ALA A 206 4.72 -45.51 -3.56
N THR A 207 5.41 -46.58 -3.94
CA THR A 207 5.39 -47.86 -3.22
C THR A 207 5.99 -47.73 -1.83
N VAL A 208 7.16 -47.11 -1.69
CA VAL A 208 7.82 -47.02 -0.39
C VAL A 208 7.13 -46.06 0.58
N MET A 209 6.40 -45.07 0.06
CA MET A 209 5.62 -44.13 0.87
C MET A 209 4.61 -44.81 1.80
N SER A 210 4.13 -46.00 1.44
CA SER A 210 3.14 -46.77 2.22
C SER A 210 3.58 -47.08 3.66
N ILE A 211 4.88 -47.03 3.94
CA ILE A 211 5.41 -47.19 5.29
C ILE A 211 5.00 -46.04 6.22
N PHE A 212 4.75 -44.86 5.66
CA PHE A 212 4.30 -43.66 6.36
C PHE A 212 2.79 -43.47 6.23
N ILE A 213 2.33 -43.38 4.97
CA ILE A 213 0.94 -43.15 4.58
C ILE A 213 0.67 -43.72 3.18
N PRO A 214 -0.55 -44.20 2.91
CA PRO A 214 -0.98 -44.54 1.56
C PRO A 214 -0.95 -43.32 0.63
N VAL A 215 -0.45 -43.51 -0.59
CA VAL A 215 -0.48 -42.49 -1.66
C VAL A 215 -1.81 -42.58 -2.38
N ASN A 216 -2.62 -41.51 -2.31
CA ASN A 216 -3.93 -41.41 -2.94
C ASN A 216 -4.03 -40.25 -3.96
N TYR A 217 -2.89 -39.74 -4.42
CA TYR A 217 -2.76 -38.61 -5.35
C TYR A 217 -1.84 -38.97 -6.53
N PRO A 218 -1.89 -38.21 -7.63
CA PRO A 218 -1.03 -38.46 -8.79
C PRO A 218 0.48 -38.45 -8.44
N PRO A 219 1.31 -39.31 -9.07
CA PRO A 219 2.74 -39.40 -8.75
C PRO A 219 3.51 -38.09 -8.97
N ALA A 220 3.04 -37.22 -9.85
CA ALA A 220 3.66 -35.91 -10.05
C ALA A 220 3.61 -35.02 -8.80
N LEU A 221 2.65 -35.23 -7.88
CA LEU A 221 2.52 -34.47 -6.63
C LEU A 221 3.32 -35.06 -5.45
N LEU A 222 4.14 -36.10 -5.68
CA LEU A 222 4.84 -36.81 -4.62
C LEU A 222 5.70 -35.89 -3.74
N PHE A 223 6.42 -34.91 -4.28
CA PHE A 223 7.25 -34.05 -3.44
C PHE A 223 6.42 -33.05 -2.66
N SER A 224 5.44 -32.41 -3.30
CA SER A 224 4.59 -31.43 -2.61
C SER A 224 3.74 -32.04 -1.50
N MET A 225 3.03 -33.14 -1.78
CA MET A 225 2.16 -33.80 -0.81
C MET A 225 2.95 -34.48 0.31
N ASN A 226 4.25 -34.70 0.13
CA ASN A 226 5.14 -35.30 1.13
C ASN A 226 6.24 -34.37 1.60
N ALA A 227 6.10 -33.05 1.41
CA ALA A 227 7.13 -32.09 1.75
C ALA A 227 7.66 -32.24 3.19
N PRO A 228 6.82 -32.44 4.23
CA PRO A 228 7.30 -32.70 5.60
C PRO A 228 8.29 -33.87 5.70
N LEU A 229 8.04 -34.96 4.99
CA LEU A 229 8.90 -36.14 4.99
C LEU A 229 10.23 -35.92 4.27
N PHE A 230 10.23 -35.16 3.16
CA PHE A 230 11.48 -34.77 2.50
C PHE A 230 12.31 -33.80 3.35
N LEU A 231 11.66 -32.88 4.07
CA LEU A 231 12.35 -32.02 5.04
C LEU A 231 12.94 -32.86 6.18
N MET A 232 12.17 -33.80 6.73
CA MET A 232 12.63 -34.71 7.77
C MET A 232 13.85 -35.53 7.30
N ALA A 233 13.79 -36.12 6.10
CA ALA A 233 14.91 -36.85 5.51
C ALA A 233 16.16 -35.98 5.36
N SER A 234 15.99 -34.71 4.98
CA SER A 234 17.08 -33.74 4.93
C SER A 234 17.66 -33.47 6.32
N PHE A 235 16.83 -33.22 7.34
CA PHE A 235 17.28 -32.88 8.69
C PHE A 235 17.89 -34.03 9.48
N GLU A 236 17.46 -35.27 9.23
CA GLU A 236 18.06 -36.46 9.84
C GLU A 236 19.40 -36.83 9.21
N SER A 237 19.72 -36.25 8.05
CA SER A 237 21.01 -36.47 7.41
C SER A 237 22.15 -35.94 8.28
N HIS A 238 23.13 -36.80 8.53
CA HIS A 238 24.39 -36.44 9.18
C HIS A 238 25.15 -35.32 8.46
N GLU A 239 24.84 -35.09 7.18
CA GLU A 239 25.48 -34.09 6.32
C GLU A 239 25.13 -32.63 6.72
N ILE A 240 24.01 -32.41 7.43
CA ILE A 240 23.48 -31.06 7.70
C ILE A 240 23.30 -30.73 9.18
N ILE A 241 23.63 -31.65 10.10
CA ILE A 241 23.34 -31.52 11.55
C ILE A 241 23.83 -30.18 12.12
N ALA A 242 25.04 -29.74 11.75
CA ALA A 242 25.63 -28.48 12.22
C ALA A 242 25.00 -27.21 11.61
N LYS A 243 24.26 -27.34 10.50
CA LYS A 243 23.65 -26.23 9.73
C LYS A 243 22.13 -26.31 9.67
N ARG A 244 21.50 -27.11 10.55
CA ARG A 244 20.05 -27.35 10.57
C ARG A 244 19.22 -26.06 10.58
N LYS A 245 19.64 -25.05 11.34
CA LYS A 245 18.94 -23.76 11.43
C LYS A 245 18.98 -22.98 10.11
N GLU A 246 20.13 -22.95 9.44
CA GLU A 246 20.31 -22.30 8.14
C GLU A 246 19.58 -23.05 7.03
N ALA A 247 19.52 -24.37 7.12
CA ALA A 247 18.80 -25.22 6.19
C ALA A 247 17.29 -25.01 6.24
N GLY A 248 16.72 -24.76 7.43
CA GLY A 248 15.27 -24.69 7.61
C GLY A 248 14.57 -23.62 6.78
N THR A 249 15.23 -22.49 6.49
CA THR A 249 14.67 -21.45 5.62
C THR A 249 14.82 -21.78 4.13
N PHE A 250 15.83 -22.58 3.76
CA PHE A 250 16.16 -22.91 2.38
C PHE A 250 15.41 -24.13 1.84
N LEU A 251 15.21 -25.16 2.68
CA LEU A 251 14.68 -26.44 2.22
C LEU A 251 13.25 -26.37 1.64
N PRO A 252 12.31 -25.54 2.13
CA PRO A 252 11.01 -25.38 1.48
C PRO A 252 11.13 -24.89 0.04
N LEU A 253 11.96 -23.85 -0.20
CA LEU A 253 12.25 -23.34 -1.54
C LEU A 253 12.90 -24.42 -2.42
N LEU A 254 13.83 -25.18 -1.86
CA LEU A 254 14.45 -26.30 -2.57
C LEU A 254 13.42 -27.34 -2.99
N LEU A 255 12.44 -27.66 -2.15
CA LEU A 255 11.39 -28.63 -2.49
C LEU A 255 10.49 -28.14 -3.61
N VAL A 256 10.18 -26.84 -3.69
CA VAL A 256 9.49 -26.25 -4.84
C VAL A 256 10.29 -26.50 -6.11
N VAL A 257 11.59 -26.23 -6.10
CA VAL A 257 12.48 -26.45 -7.24
C VAL A 257 12.53 -27.92 -7.64
N VAL A 258 12.68 -28.82 -6.67
CA VAL A 258 12.72 -30.27 -6.91
C VAL A 258 11.40 -30.77 -7.49
N GLN A 259 10.26 -30.29 -6.98
CA GLN A 259 8.93 -30.62 -7.49
C GLN A 259 8.77 -30.18 -8.96
N LEU A 260 9.15 -28.95 -9.30
CA LEU A 260 9.07 -28.44 -10.67
C LEU A 260 9.95 -29.23 -11.63
N MET A 261 11.19 -29.52 -11.22
CA MET A 261 12.13 -30.34 -11.96
C MET A 261 11.61 -31.77 -12.17
N TRP A 262 11.03 -32.37 -11.13
CA TRP A 262 10.48 -33.71 -11.17
C TRP A 262 9.32 -33.84 -12.15
N THR A 263 8.34 -32.92 -12.07
CA THR A 263 7.19 -32.90 -12.98
C THR A 263 7.65 -32.75 -14.43
N TYR A 264 8.56 -31.82 -14.69
CA TYR A 264 9.12 -31.64 -16.04
C TYR A 264 9.67 -32.95 -16.61
N LYS A 265 10.43 -33.70 -15.79
CA LYS A 265 11.02 -34.97 -16.21
C LYS A 265 10.00 -36.10 -16.38
N LEU A 266 8.86 -36.06 -15.71
CA LEU A 266 7.81 -37.08 -15.81
C LEU A 266 6.81 -36.82 -16.94
N GLU A 267 6.34 -35.59 -17.10
CA GLU A 267 5.14 -35.29 -17.90
C GLU A 267 5.42 -34.41 -19.13
N HIS A 268 6.48 -33.61 -19.12
CA HIS A 268 6.62 -32.48 -20.06
C HIS A 268 7.99 -32.37 -20.74
N GLN A 269 8.74 -33.47 -20.88
CA GLN A 269 10.07 -33.46 -21.50
C GLN A 269 10.06 -32.91 -22.95
N ASP A 270 8.95 -33.07 -23.67
CA ASP A 270 8.80 -32.72 -25.09
C ASP A 270 7.95 -31.45 -25.36
N GLU A 271 7.43 -30.76 -24.32
CA GLU A 271 6.55 -29.60 -24.51
C GLU A 271 7.30 -28.33 -24.93
N LEU A 272 6.90 -27.64 -26.01
CA LEU A 272 7.53 -26.40 -26.43
C LEU A 272 7.29 -25.26 -25.42
N LEU A 273 8.35 -24.54 -25.07
CA LEU A 273 8.30 -23.44 -24.11
C LEU A 273 7.67 -22.18 -24.69
N ASN A 274 6.72 -21.61 -23.94
CA ASN A 274 6.18 -20.28 -24.23
C ASN A 274 6.56 -19.29 -23.12
N TYR A 275 7.69 -18.60 -23.33
CA TYR A 275 8.16 -17.52 -22.45
C TYR A 275 7.31 -16.25 -22.55
N GLN A 276 6.61 -16.06 -23.67
CA GLN A 276 5.95 -14.78 -23.98
C GLN A 276 4.86 -14.45 -22.96
N SER A 277 4.08 -15.45 -22.52
CA SER A 277 3.01 -15.22 -21.54
C SER A 277 3.55 -14.62 -20.24
N LEU A 278 4.68 -15.13 -19.74
CA LEU A 278 5.31 -14.62 -18.52
C LEU A 278 5.89 -13.21 -18.73
N LEU A 279 6.57 -12.98 -19.86
CA LEU A 279 7.14 -11.67 -20.19
C LEU A 279 6.06 -10.60 -20.36
N ILE A 280 4.96 -10.93 -21.04
CA ILE A 280 3.79 -10.06 -21.22
C ILE A 280 3.19 -9.72 -19.86
N LYS A 281 3.04 -10.72 -18.97
CA LYS A 281 2.52 -10.49 -17.63
C LYS A 281 3.41 -9.53 -16.84
N TRP A 282 4.72 -9.79 -16.79
CA TRP A 282 5.65 -8.92 -16.06
C TRP A 282 5.69 -7.51 -16.64
N SER A 283 5.75 -7.38 -17.96
CA SER A 283 5.71 -6.08 -18.65
C SER A 283 4.43 -5.31 -18.32
N SER A 284 3.28 -5.98 -18.28
CA SER A 284 2.00 -5.39 -17.90
C SER A 284 1.99 -4.91 -16.44
N VAL A 285 2.49 -5.74 -15.52
CA VAL A 285 2.60 -5.37 -14.09
C VAL A 285 3.52 -4.17 -13.91
N HIS A 286 4.69 -4.18 -14.54
CA HIS A 286 5.67 -3.10 -14.50
C HIS A 286 5.10 -1.81 -15.12
N THR A 287 4.44 -1.89 -16.27
CA THR A 287 3.80 -0.73 -16.91
C THR A 287 2.72 -0.13 -16.02
N ALA A 288 1.86 -0.96 -15.42
CA ALA A 288 0.84 -0.50 -14.49
C ALA A 288 1.45 0.18 -13.26
N TYR A 289 2.55 -0.37 -12.72
CA TYR A 289 3.30 0.24 -11.63
C TYR A 289 3.82 1.63 -12.01
N GLN A 290 4.53 1.74 -13.14
CA GLN A 290 5.05 3.02 -13.64
C GLN A 290 3.95 4.04 -13.90
N ASP A 291 2.79 3.61 -14.41
CA ASP A 291 1.63 4.48 -14.58
C ASP A 291 1.13 5.06 -13.26
N TYR A 292 1.10 4.25 -12.18
CA TYR A 292 0.73 4.75 -10.86
C TYR A 292 1.78 5.69 -10.27
N VAL A 293 3.07 5.42 -10.46
CA VAL A 293 4.16 6.32 -10.06
C VAL A 293 4.02 7.67 -10.76
N LYS A 294 3.88 7.69 -12.08
CA LYS A 294 3.67 8.92 -12.86
C LYS A 294 2.41 9.68 -12.46
N LYS A 295 1.29 8.97 -12.24
CA LYS A 295 0.03 9.59 -11.76
C LYS A 295 0.18 10.21 -10.37
N LYS A 296 0.96 9.59 -9.49
CA LYS A 296 1.30 10.12 -8.17
C LYS A 296 2.14 11.39 -8.30
N GLU A 297 3.19 11.38 -9.11
CA GLU A 297 4.03 12.56 -9.38
C GLU A 297 3.22 13.72 -9.96
N GLN A 298 2.38 13.46 -10.96
CA GLN A 298 1.50 14.47 -11.54
C GLN A 298 0.54 15.05 -10.50
N SER A 299 -0.03 14.21 -9.64
CA SER A 299 -0.95 14.65 -8.58
C SER A 299 -0.25 15.47 -7.49
N LEU A 300 1.02 15.16 -7.20
CA LEU A 300 1.85 15.96 -6.30
C LEU A 300 2.15 17.34 -6.91
N PHE A 301 2.51 17.38 -8.20
CA PHE A 301 2.70 18.64 -8.93
C PHE A 301 1.42 19.49 -8.96
N ASP A 302 0.26 18.88 -9.24
CA ASP A 302 -1.03 19.57 -9.23
C ASP A 302 -1.35 20.12 -7.83
N ARG A 303 -1.04 19.37 -6.77
CA ARG A 303 -1.19 19.83 -5.39
C ARG A 303 -0.34 21.06 -5.10
N GLU A 304 0.94 21.04 -5.47
CA GLU A 304 1.85 22.18 -5.26
C GLU A 304 1.37 23.43 -6.02
N ARG A 305 0.90 23.25 -7.26
CA ARG A 305 0.30 24.32 -8.05
C ARG A 305 -0.95 24.90 -7.37
N LEU A 306 -1.83 24.05 -6.84
CA LEU A 306 -3.04 24.48 -6.13
C LEU A 306 -2.70 25.18 -4.81
N ASP A 307 -1.73 24.69 -4.05
CA ASP A 307 -1.26 25.34 -2.81
C ASP A 307 -0.70 26.74 -3.12
N SER A 308 0.05 26.91 -4.21
CA SER A 308 0.49 28.25 -4.66
C SER A 308 -0.68 29.15 -5.07
N PHE A 309 -1.71 28.61 -5.73
CA PHE A 309 -2.89 29.38 -6.12
C PHE A 309 -3.68 29.84 -4.90
N ILE A 310 -3.94 28.92 -3.95
CA ILE A 310 -4.60 29.21 -2.67
C ILE A 310 -3.87 30.33 -1.95
N TYR A 311 -2.55 30.24 -1.81
CA TYR A 311 -1.76 31.28 -1.15
C TYR A 311 -1.92 32.65 -1.82
N LYS A 312 -1.81 32.72 -3.16
CA LYS A 312 -1.96 33.98 -3.91
C LYS A 312 -3.36 34.58 -3.76
N THR A 313 -4.39 33.75 -3.86
CA THR A 313 -5.79 34.19 -3.70
C THR A 313 -6.04 34.67 -2.27
N GLU A 314 -5.52 33.99 -1.24
CA GLU A 314 -5.63 34.44 0.15
C GLU A 314 -4.95 35.79 0.38
N GLN A 315 -3.79 36.04 -0.23
CA GLN A 315 -3.13 37.35 -0.17
C GLN A 315 -3.96 38.42 -0.87
N TYR A 316 -4.56 38.11 -2.02
CA TYR A 316 -5.40 39.04 -2.76
C TYR A 316 -6.68 39.40 -2.01
N VAL A 317 -7.37 38.41 -1.42
CA VAL A 317 -8.53 38.65 -0.55
C VAL A 317 -8.16 39.54 0.64
N LYS A 318 -6.99 39.33 1.26
CA LYS A 318 -6.50 40.21 2.34
C LYS A 318 -6.31 41.66 1.88
N GLN A 319 -5.79 41.87 0.67
CA GLN A 319 -5.64 43.21 0.09
C GLN A 319 -7.01 43.86 -0.15
N LEU A 320 -7.96 43.14 -0.76
CA LEU A 320 -9.32 43.65 -0.98
C LEU A 320 -10.03 44.00 0.34
N ARG A 321 -9.89 43.16 1.38
CA ARG A 321 -10.41 43.44 2.72
C ARG A 321 -9.76 44.67 3.37
N ALA A 322 -8.50 44.96 3.07
CA ALA A 322 -7.84 46.17 3.52
C ALA A 322 -8.37 47.41 2.78
N THR A 323 -8.60 47.30 1.46
CA THR A 323 -9.25 48.34 0.65
C THR A 323 -10.66 48.62 1.15
N GLU A 324 -11.49 47.59 1.34
CA GLU A 324 -12.85 47.69 1.91
C GLU A 324 -12.85 48.53 3.20
N LYS A 325 -11.98 48.21 4.16
CA LYS A 325 -11.86 48.96 5.42
C LYS A 325 -11.43 50.40 5.22
N LYS A 326 -10.52 50.67 4.28
CA LYS A 326 -10.05 52.01 3.96
C LYS A 326 -11.19 52.84 3.35
N THR A 327 -11.90 52.30 2.38
CA THR A 327 -13.03 52.95 1.69
C THR A 327 -14.17 53.26 2.67
N VAL A 328 -14.53 52.32 3.55
CA VAL A 328 -15.52 52.55 4.62
C VAL A 328 -15.10 53.71 5.53
N LYS A 329 -13.81 53.78 5.91
CA LYS A 329 -13.28 54.87 6.74
C LYS A 329 -13.31 56.21 6.00
N GLN A 330 -13.04 56.23 4.70
CA GLN A 330 -13.14 57.44 3.87
C GLN A 330 -14.58 57.95 3.79
N ILE A 331 -15.56 57.05 3.56
CA ILE A 331 -16.99 57.39 3.58
C ILE A 331 -17.39 58.01 4.92
N GLU A 332 -17.00 57.41 6.05
CA GLU A 332 -17.32 57.96 7.38
C GLU A 332 -16.63 59.31 7.65
N THR A 333 -15.43 59.53 7.09
CA THR A 333 -14.73 60.82 7.16
C THR A 333 -15.47 61.90 6.36
N LEU A 334 -15.98 61.57 5.18
CA LEU A 334 -16.78 62.50 4.37
C LEU A 334 -18.16 62.77 4.99
N LYS A 335 -18.82 61.76 5.56
CA LYS A 335 -20.06 61.95 6.34
C LYS A 335 -19.84 62.87 7.53
N THR A 336 -18.71 62.76 8.23
CA THR A 336 -18.38 63.68 9.33
C THR A 336 -18.11 65.09 8.82
N ALA A 337 -17.52 65.26 7.63
CA ALA A 337 -17.40 66.57 6.99
C ALA A 337 -18.78 67.20 6.66
N ILE A 338 -19.73 66.42 6.13
CA ILE A 338 -21.12 66.89 5.91
C ILE A 338 -21.74 67.31 7.25
N ARG A 339 -21.60 66.52 8.31
CA ARG A 339 -22.12 66.87 9.65
C ARG A 339 -21.55 68.19 10.16
N HIS A 340 -20.24 68.41 9.98
CA HIS A 340 -19.61 69.68 10.37
C HIS A 340 -20.14 70.86 9.55
N GLN A 341 -20.29 70.72 8.24
CA GLN A 341 -20.86 71.78 7.39
C GLN A 341 -22.33 72.07 7.75
N LEU A 342 -23.13 71.05 8.06
CA LEU A 342 -24.51 71.23 8.53
C LEU A 342 -24.57 71.92 9.89
N ASP A 343 -23.64 71.64 10.79
CA ASP A 343 -23.56 72.25 12.12
C ASP A 343 -23.25 73.76 12.07
N GLU A 344 -22.46 74.18 11.08
CA GLU A 344 -22.03 75.56 10.85
C GLU A 344 -23.00 76.40 9.98
N MET A 345 -23.85 75.73 9.19
CA MET A 345 -24.77 76.39 8.26
C MET A 345 -26.05 76.87 8.95
N GLU A 346 -26.67 77.92 8.41
CA GLU A 346 -28.00 78.37 8.84
C GLU A 346 -29.08 77.42 8.27
N LEU A 347 -29.38 76.35 9.01
CA LEU A 347 -30.24 75.24 8.56
C LEU A 347 -31.69 75.65 8.28
N THR A 348 -32.20 76.74 8.88
CA THR A 348 -33.55 77.28 8.64
C THR A 348 -33.77 77.76 7.22
N SER A 349 -32.69 78.01 6.46
CA SER A 349 -32.73 78.41 5.05
C SER A 349 -32.84 77.22 4.08
N LEU A 350 -32.68 75.99 4.56
CA LEU A 350 -32.79 74.79 3.73
C LEU A 350 -34.24 74.47 3.39
N ASN A 351 -34.56 74.51 2.10
CA ASN A 351 -35.82 73.99 1.59
C ASN A 351 -35.79 72.45 1.54
N GLY A 352 -36.39 71.81 2.55
CA GLY A 352 -36.59 70.37 2.60
C GLY A 352 -38.06 70.01 2.83
N GLY A 353 -38.46 68.79 2.46
CA GLY A 353 -39.78 68.27 2.79
C GLY A 353 -40.01 68.17 4.32
N LEU A 354 -41.26 67.85 4.72
CA LEU A 354 -41.72 67.85 6.12
C LEU A 354 -40.79 67.11 7.11
N VAL A 355 -40.14 66.04 6.67
CA VAL A 355 -39.25 65.22 7.50
C VAL A 355 -37.94 65.95 7.82
N LEU A 356 -37.32 66.61 6.83
CA LEU A 356 -36.09 67.38 7.06
C LEU A 356 -36.37 68.63 7.90
N GLN A 357 -37.51 69.29 7.67
CA GLN A 357 -37.93 70.45 8.48
C GLN A 357 -38.07 70.08 9.95
N LYS A 358 -38.69 68.94 10.28
CA LYS A 358 -38.78 68.46 11.67
C LYS A 358 -37.40 68.21 12.29
N MET A 359 -36.47 67.63 11.53
CA MET A 359 -35.10 67.41 12.03
C MET A 359 -34.35 68.74 12.23
N ILE A 360 -34.56 69.74 11.37
CA ILE A 360 -34.00 71.08 11.52
C ILE A 360 -34.58 71.76 12.78
N GLU A 361 -35.90 71.72 12.98
CA GLU A 361 -36.57 72.26 14.17
C GLU A 361 -36.04 71.61 15.46
N GLU A 362 -35.92 70.28 15.47
CA GLU A 362 -35.37 69.53 16.60
C GLU A 362 -33.90 69.89 16.86
N HIS A 363 -33.09 70.03 15.80
CA HIS A 363 -31.70 70.46 15.92
C HIS A 363 -31.56 71.88 16.50
N GLU A 364 -32.34 72.84 15.99
CA GLU A 364 -32.28 74.24 16.46
C GLU A 364 -32.81 74.38 17.89
N SER A 365 -33.88 73.65 18.25
CA SER A 365 -34.36 73.59 19.64
C SER A 365 -33.29 73.04 20.58
N LEU A 366 -32.60 71.96 20.21
CA LEU A 366 -31.51 71.39 21.01
C LEU A 366 -30.29 72.31 21.09
N LYS A 367 -30.01 73.09 20.03
CA LYS A 367 -28.94 74.10 20.02
C LYS A 367 -29.23 75.21 21.02
N GLN A 368 -30.46 75.74 21.04
CA GLN A 368 -30.90 76.74 22.01
C GLN A 368 -30.83 76.20 23.45
N ASP A 369 -31.29 74.97 23.69
CA ASP A 369 -31.21 74.31 25.00
C ASP A 369 -29.76 74.20 25.50
N VAL A 370 -28.81 73.82 24.62
CA VAL A 370 -27.38 73.72 24.95
C VAL A 370 -26.82 75.10 25.28
N GLU A 371 -27.10 76.12 24.46
CA GLU A 371 -26.65 77.49 24.70
C GLU A 371 -27.17 78.04 26.02
N GLU A 372 -28.44 77.80 26.37
CA GLU A 372 -29.03 78.20 27.64
C GLU A 372 -28.39 77.49 28.84
N LEU A 373 -28.13 76.18 28.74
CA LEU A 373 -27.50 75.39 29.80
C LEU A 373 -26.02 75.75 30.02
N GLN A 374 -25.33 76.24 28.99
CA GLN A 374 -23.94 76.71 29.06
C GLN A 374 -23.76 78.14 29.58
N ARG A 375 -24.84 78.94 29.68
CA ARG A 375 -24.76 80.31 30.24
C ARG A 375 -24.21 80.28 31.67
N LYS A 376 -23.13 81.03 31.91
CA LYS A 376 -22.44 81.10 33.20
C LYS A 376 -23.40 81.56 34.31
N LEU A 377 -23.51 80.75 35.37
CA LEU A 377 -24.16 81.15 36.60
C LEU A 377 -23.25 82.09 37.39
N SER A 378 -23.76 83.27 37.76
CA SER A 378 -23.04 84.21 38.63
C SER A 378 -22.92 83.62 40.04
N ILE A 379 -21.69 83.36 40.48
CA ILE A 379 -21.41 82.77 41.79
C ILE A 379 -21.17 83.90 42.80
N LYS A 380 -22.21 84.25 43.59
CA LYS A 380 -22.08 85.10 44.79
C LYS A 380 -22.83 84.47 45.95
N GLY A 381 -22.17 84.32 47.11
CA GLY A 381 -22.76 83.82 48.37
C GLY A 381 -21.81 83.00 49.26
N ASP A 382 -22.32 82.56 50.43
CA ASP A 382 -21.64 81.76 51.47
C ASP A 382 -21.24 80.34 51.03
N PHE A 383 -20.35 79.66 51.77
CA PHE A 383 -19.78 78.35 51.42
C PHE A 383 -20.81 77.29 50.98
N PHE A 384 -21.92 77.12 51.71
CA PHE A 384 -23.00 76.19 51.33
C PHE A 384 -23.72 76.59 50.03
N SER A 385 -23.88 77.89 49.78
CA SER A 385 -24.45 78.39 48.52
C SER A 385 -23.49 78.15 47.35
N LYS A 386 -22.17 78.29 47.56
CA LYS A 386 -21.15 77.92 46.57
C LYS A 386 -21.21 76.43 46.25
N VAL A 387 -21.23 75.54 47.25
CA VAL A 387 -21.33 74.08 47.02
C VAL A 387 -22.61 73.71 46.26
N ARG A 388 -23.77 74.26 46.65
CA ARG A 388 -25.05 74.03 45.96
C ARG A 388 -25.04 74.55 44.52
N LEU A 389 -24.41 75.71 44.27
CA LEU A 389 -24.24 76.25 42.92
C LEU A 389 -23.25 75.42 42.10
N THR A 390 -22.21 74.85 42.70
CA THR A 390 -21.28 73.92 42.04
C THR A 390 -21.99 72.64 41.60
N PHE A 391 -22.82 72.03 42.46
CA PHE A 391 -23.62 70.86 42.07
C PHE A 391 -24.64 71.18 40.97
N ARG A 392 -25.31 72.34 41.02
CA ARG A 392 -26.19 72.80 39.94
C ARG A 392 -25.43 73.09 38.64
N SER A 393 -24.22 73.62 38.73
CA SER A 393 -23.34 73.81 37.57
C SER A 393 -22.92 72.48 36.96
N ALA A 394 -22.60 71.49 37.79
CA ALA A 394 -22.27 70.13 37.34
C ALA A 394 -23.49 69.44 36.70
N GLU A 395 -24.68 69.56 37.32
CA GLU A 395 -25.93 69.03 36.77
C GLU A 395 -26.26 69.66 35.40
N ARG A 396 -26.11 70.98 35.27
CA ARG A 396 -26.28 71.69 33.99
C ARG A 396 -25.23 71.27 32.96
N ALA A 397 -23.98 71.06 33.36
CA ALA A 397 -22.93 70.57 32.46
C ALA A 397 -23.24 69.15 31.95
N VAL A 398 -23.73 68.25 32.81
CA VAL A 398 -24.16 66.90 32.41
C VAL A 398 -25.38 66.98 31.48
N LYS A 399 -26.41 67.77 31.80
CA LYS A 399 -27.58 67.96 30.93
C LYS A 399 -27.21 68.57 29.58
N SER A 400 -26.32 69.55 29.56
CA SER A 400 -25.77 70.15 28.34
C SER A 400 -25.05 69.09 27.50
N LYS A 401 -24.23 68.23 28.11
CA LYS A 401 -23.57 67.12 27.41
C LYS A 401 -24.55 66.09 26.84
N VAL A 402 -25.62 65.75 27.56
CA VAL A 402 -26.68 64.86 27.05
C VAL A 402 -27.35 65.50 25.83
N LYS A 403 -27.70 66.79 25.91
CA LYS A 403 -28.32 67.55 24.82
C LYS A 403 -27.39 67.71 23.61
N GLU A 404 -26.09 67.89 23.82
CA GLU A 404 -25.08 67.86 22.76
C GLU A 404 -25.01 66.51 22.04
N VAL A 405 -25.17 65.40 22.77
CA VAL A 405 -25.20 64.04 22.17
C VAL A 405 -26.49 63.84 21.36
N GLU A 406 -27.64 64.27 21.89
CA GLU A 406 -28.92 64.26 21.15
C GLU A 406 -28.82 65.08 19.87
N ARG A 407 -28.26 66.29 19.95
CA ARG A 407 -28.05 67.18 18.80
C ARG A 407 -27.16 66.53 17.72
N LYS A 408 -26.06 65.89 18.12
CA LYS A 408 -25.20 65.13 17.19
C LYS A 408 -25.94 63.97 16.54
N LYS A 409 -26.83 63.29 17.26
CA LYS A 409 -27.64 62.19 16.71
C LYS A 409 -28.61 62.71 15.64
N VAL A 410 -29.23 63.86 15.86
CA VAL A 410 -30.08 64.52 14.84
C VAL A 410 -29.25 64.89 13.60
N LEU A 411 -28.05 65.46 13.77
CA LEU A 411 -27.15 65.74 12.62
C LEU A 411 -26.74 64.48 11.85
N MET A 412 -26.53 63.35 12.53
CA MET A 412 -26.29 62.06 11.87
C MET A 412 -27.49 61.65 11.02
N GLN A 413 -28.70 61.70 11.58
CA GLN A 413 -29.93 61.36 10.87
C GLN A 413 -30.19 62.29 9.68
N MET A 414 -29.93 63.59 9.83
CA MET A 414 -30.01 64.57 8.74
C MET A 414 -29.02 64.25 7.62
N THR A 415 -27.77 63.90 7.98
CA THR A 415 -26.73 63.53 7.00
C THR A 415 -27.14 62.28 6.22
N ASP A 416 -27.60 61.25 6.92
CA ASP A 416 -28.07 60.01 6.27
C ASP A 416 -29.32 60.27 5.40
N PHE A 417 -30.22 61.15 5.84
CA PHE A 417 -31.40 61.55 5.06
C PHE A 417 -31.03 62.35 3.80
N ILE A 418 -30.08 63.27 3.90
CA ILE A 418 -29.57 64.05 2.76
C ILE A 418 -28.93 63.13 1.72
N LEU A 419 -28.08 62.19 2.17
CA LEU A 419 -27.43 61.21 1.31
C LEU A 419 -28.41 60.20 0.71
N ALA A 420 -29.47 59.80 1.42
CA ALA A 420 -30.46 58.88 0.86
C ALA A 420 -31.34 59.55 -0.22
N ASN A 421 -31.65 60.84 -0.06
CA ASN A 421 -32.58 61.56 -0.93
C ASN A 421 -31.92 62.47 -1.97
N ARG A 422 -30.58 62.51 -2.03
CA ARG A 422 -29.81 63.37 -2.95
C ARG A 422 -30.22 64.84 -2.90
N LEU A 423 -30.42 65.35 -1.68
CA LEU A 423 -30.78 66.76 -1.51
C LEU A 423 -29.62 67.66 -1.98
N PRO A 424 -29.87 68.84 -2.55
CA PRO A 424 -28.83 69.69 -3.13
C PRO A 424 -28.02 70.45 -2.06
N VAL A 425 -27.35 69.73 -1.16
CA VAL A 425 -26.61 70.25 0.00
C VAL A 425 -25.26 69.55 0.06
N CYS A 426 -24.13 70.27 0.09
CA CYS A 426 -22.79 69.63 0.08
C CYS A 426 -22.59 68.66 -1.11
N VAL A 427 -23.11 69.00 -2.30
CA VAL A 427 -23.20 68.10 -3.48
C VAL A 427 -21.84 67.50 -3.87
N ASP A 428 -20.75 68.27 -3.79
CA ASP A 428 -19.41 67.78 -4.11
C ASP A 428 -18.98 66.63 -3.19
N ILE A 429 -19.25 66.75 -1.88
CA ILE A 429 -18.95 65.70 -0.88
C ILE A 429 -19.87 64.49 -1.07
N GLN A 430 -21.13 64.71 -1.47
CA GLN A 430 -22.04 63.61 -1.78
C GLN A 430 -21.53 62.79 -2.98
N ASN A 431 -21.09 63.45 -4.05
CA ASN A 431 -20.54 62.78 -5.22
C ASN A 431 -19.33 61.92 -4.86
N GLU A 432 -18.38 62.45 -4.08
CA GLU A 432 -17.23 61.65 -3.59
C GLU A 432 -17.68 60.44 -2.74
N ILE A 433 -18.70 60.62 -1.87
CA ILE A 433 -19.26 59.50 -1.09
C ILE A 433 -19.84 58.43 -2.02
N TYR A 434 -20.58 58.81 -3.06
CA TYR A 434 -21.15 57.86 -4.01
C TYR A 434 -20.06 57.12 -4.79
N ASP A 435 -19.01 57.81 -5.24
CA ASP A 435 -17.87 57.18 -5.92
C ASP A 435 -17.21 56.11 -5.01
N TYR A 436 -17.01 56.43 -3.73
CA TYR A 436 -16.49 55.46 -2.76
C TYR A 436 -17.48 54.34 -2.43
N GLN A 437 -18.79 54.59 -2.48
CA GLN A 437 -19.81 53.55 -2.30
C GLN A 437 -19.85 52.57 -3.48
N ASP A 438 -19.66 53.07 -4.71
CA ASP A 438 -19.55 52.25 -5.91
C ASP A 438 -18.24 51.43 -5.90
N GLU A 439 -17.12 52.03 -5.49
CA GLU A 439 -15.86 51.32 -5.26
C GLU A 439 -16.01 50.23 -4.19
N LEU A 440 -16.70 50.54 -3.08
CA LEU A 440 -16.95 49.60 -1.98
C LEU A 440 -17.80 48.42 -2.47
N THR A 441 -18.88 48.69 -3.19
CA THR A 441 -19.77 47.66 -3.75
C THR A 441 -19.00 46.73 -4.70
N THR A 442 -18.17 47.32 -5.56
CA THR A 442 -17.28 46.58 -6.47
C THR A 442 -16.27 45.73 -5.71
N THR A 443 -15.66 46.28 -4.65
CA THR A 443 -14.68 45.59 -3.80
C THR A 443 -15.32 44.40 -3.07
N ILE A 444 -16.51 44.58 -2.50
CA ILE A 444 -17.26 43.51 -1.82
C ILE A 444 -17.59 42.38 -2.81
N PHE A 445 -18.10 42.73 -3.99
CA PHE A 445 -18.38 41.76 -5.03
C PHE A 445 -17.14 40.96 -5.45
N GLN A 446 -15.99 41.64 -5.63
CA GLN A 446 -14.72 40.97 -5.92
C GLN A 446 -14.28 40.04 -4.78
N ILE A 447 -14.46 40.46 -3.51
CA ILE A 447 -14.15 39.62 -2.36
C ILE A 447 -14.98 38.33 -2.41
N ASP A 448 -16.29 38.44 -2.59
CA ASP A 448 -17.19 37.28 -2.59
C ASP A 448 -16.82 36.30 -3.71
N GLN A 449 -16.54 36.80 -4.92
CA GLN A 449 -16.05 35.98 -6.02
C GLN A 449 -14.72 35.26 -5.70
N GLN A 450 -13.77 35.96 -5.08
CA GLN A 450 -12.47 35.38 -4.76
C GLN A 450 -12.55 34.36 -3.60
N VAL A 451 -13.49 34.55 -2.67
CA VAL A 451 -13.76 33.59 -1.58
C VAL A 451 -14.37 32.31 -2.14
N GLU A 452 -15.35 32.40 -3.04
CA GLU A 452 -15.95 31.24 -3.70
C GLU A 452 -14.88 30.44 -4.47
N LEU A 453 -14.07 31.13 -5.30
CA LEU A 453 -12.97 30.51 -6.03
C LEU A 453 -11.93 29.84 -5.10
N LEU A 454 -11.65 30.46 -3.94
CA LEU A 454 -10.75 29.90 -2.94
C LEU A 454 -11.30 28.60 -2.34
N GLU A 455 -12.60 28.54 -2.05
CA GLU A 455 -13.26 27.33 -1.55
C GLU A 455 -13.23 26.21 -2.59
N GLU A 456 -13.56 26.48 -3.85
CA GLU A 456 -13.47 25.51 -4.95
C GLU A 456 -12.03 24.99 -5.14
N THR A 457 -11.05 25.87 -5.05
CA THR A 457 -9.63 25.49 -5.16
C THR A 457 -9.22 24.60 -3.97
N LYS A 458 -9.65 24.93 -2.75
CA LYS A 458 -9.38 24.13 -1.55
C LYS A 458 -10.01 22.74 -1.66
N GLN A 459 -11.23 22.63 -2.19
CA GLN A 459 -11.85 21.33 -2.47
C GLN A 459 -11.06 20.53 -3.51
N SER A 460 -10.65 21.17 -4.60
CA SER A 460 -9.82 20.55 -5.64
C SER A 460 -8.48 20.04 -5.08
N ARG A 461 -7.87 20.78 -4.16
CA ARG A 461 -6.64 20.39 -3.45
C ARG A 461 -6.85 19.15 -2.57
N GLN A 462 -7.97 19.07 -1.85
CA GLN A 462 -8.33 17.87 -1.08
C GLN A 462 -8.53 16.64 -1.98
N LEU A 463 -9.13 16.81 -3.15
CA LEU A 463 -9.27 15.73 -4.13
C LEU A 463 -7.90 15.26 -4.66
N ALA A 464 -6.96 16.18 -4.91
CA ALA A 464 -5.60 15.85 -5.29
C ALA A 464 -4.87 15.06 -4.18
N ASP A 465 -5.00 15.47 -2.92
CA ASP A 465 -4.46 14.74 -1.77
C ASP A 465 -5.02 13.30 -1.68
N ALA A 466 -6.33 13.14 -1.88
CA ALA A 466 -6.96 11.82 -1.88
C ALA A 466 -6.43 10.92 -3.02
N LYS A 467 -6.22 11.48 -4.22
CA LYS A 467 -5.59 10.77 -5.35
C LYS A 467 -4.17 10.31 -5.00
N VAL A 468 -3.34 11.19 -4.42
CA VAL A 468 -1.97 10.86 -4.01
C VAL A 468 -1.97 9.67 -3.05
N ARG A 469 -2.83 9.68 -2.02
CA ARG A 469 -2.94 8.57 -1.05
C ARG A 469 -3.36 7.26 -1.72
N ARG A 470 -4.33 7.31 -2.63
CA ARG A 470 -4.79 6.13 -3.38
C ARG A 470 -3.67 5.55 -4.25
N TYR A 471 -2.96 6.40 -4.99
CA TYR A 471 -1.84 5.94 -5.83
C TYR A 471 -0.70 5.37 -4.98
N ASP A 472 -0.39 5.97 -3.83
CA ASP A 472 0.59 5.43 -2.88
C ASP A 472 0.22 4.03 -2.35
N GLN A 473 -1.08 3.80 -2.09
CA GLN A 473 -1.57 2.48 -1.67
C GLN A 473 -1.44 1.43 -2.78
N GLU A 474 -1.78 1.78 -4.03
CA GLU A 474 -1.61 0.86 -5.16
C GLU A 474 -0.12 0.56 -5.42
N ILE A 475 0.77 1.57 -5.37
CA ILE A 475 2.22 1.38 -5.49
C ILE A 475 2.72 0.39 -4.43
N LYS A 476 2.37 0.61 -3.15
CA LYS A 476 2.73 -0.31 -2.05
C LYS A 476 2.16 -1.70 -2.22
N ARG A 477 0.96 -1.83 -2.79
CA ARG A 477 0.34 -3.12 -3.10
C ARG A 477 1.15 -3.86 -4.18
N PHE A 478 1.56 -3.17 -5.24
CA PHE A 478 2.44 -3.75 -6.26
C PHE A 478 3.78 -4.19 -5.67
N GLU A 479 4.44 -3.32 -4.91
CA GLU A 479 5.74 -3.61 -4.27
C GLU A 479 5.66 -4.78 -3.28
N ARG A 480 4.53 -4.94 -2.58
CA ARG A 480 4.30 -6.07 -1.68
C ARG A 480 4.09 -7.38 -2.44
N ASN A 481 3.40 -7.34 -3.57
CA ASN A 481 2.99 -8.53 -4.31
C ASN A 481 4.06 -9.02 -5.29
N TYR A 482 4.95 -8.13 -5.73
CA TYR A 482 5.93 -8.41 -6.77
C TYR A 482 7.29 -7.88 -6.37
N TYR A 483 8.18 -8.81 -6.02
CA TYR A 483 9.57 -8.49 -5.73
C TYR A 483 10.29 -7.87 -6.94
N GLY A 484 11.23 -6.96 -6.68
CA GLY A 484 12.02 -6.32 -7.73
C GLY A 484 11.27 -5.25 -8.54
N LEU A 485 10.04 -4.87 -8.18
CA LEU A 485 9.33 -3.76 -8.83
C LEU A 485 9.80 -2.37 -8.40
N LYS A 486 10.21 -2.22 -7.13
CA LYS A 486 10.70 -0.94 -6.64
C LYS A 486 11.96 -0.60 -7.43
N GLU A 487 11.88 0.42 -8.29
CA GLU A 487 13.07 0.99 -8.91
C GLU A 487 13.97 1.46 -7.77
N GLY A 488 15.10 0.78 -7.57
CA GLY A 488 16.17 1.35 -6.78
C GLY A 488 16.58 2.62 -7.51
N THR A 489 16.49 3.78 -6.85
CA THR A 489 17.28 4.92 -7.30
C THR A 489 18.72 4.43 -7.38
N VAL A 490 19.42 4.71 -8.49
CA VAL A 490 20.77 4.23 -8.80
C VAL A 490 21.79 4.47 -7.65
N GLU A 491 21.45 5.31 -6.67
CA GLU A 491 22.20 5.58 -5.45
C GLU A 491 22.01 4.55 -4.31
N GLU A 492 20.93 3.76 -4.27
CA GLU A 492 20.67 2.75 -3.23
C GLU A 492 21.23 1.35 -3.56
N MET A 493 21.55 1.06 -4.83
CA MET A 493 22.11 -0.24 -5.24
C MET A 493 23.66 -0.24 -5.29
N ALA A 494 24.29 0.87 -4.93
CA ALA A 494 25.75 1.06 -4.93
C ALA A 494 26.34 1.28 -3.51
N GLN A 495 25.53 1.08 -2.46
CA GLN A 495 25.99 0.97 -1.07
C GLN A 495 25.85 -0.48 -0.61
#